data_AF-X1H673-F1
#
_entry.id   AF-X1H673-F1
#
_cell.length_a   1.000
_cell.length_b   1.000
_cell.length_c   1.000
_cell.angle_alpha   90.00
_cell.angle_beta   90.00
_cell.angle_gamma   90.00
#
_symmetry.space_group_name_H-M   'P 1'
#
loop_
_entity.id
_entity.type
_entity.pdbx_description
1 polymer ?
#
loop_
_entity_poly.entity_id
_entity_poly.type
_entity_poly.pdbx_seq_one_letter_code
_entity_poly.pdbx_strand_id
1 'polypeptide(L)'
;MAFVDDDVVIKSDWVEKITSALSNAHKSLVGVGGVVKAFKKHIISQYYVIHNILEAPIQLNYLPTVNCCFKKEHLMEVGGFDDNFLFAGNEDTDLCLRLKKRGFFFDKIQDAIVYHDFSPNFIDFCQTWLRYGKGTHMAIHNLRRDSPD
;
A
#
# COMPACT_ATOMS: atom_id res chain seq x y z
N MET A 1 -8.11 -10.56 -0.94
CA MET A 1 -7.06 -10.49 -1.97
C MET A 1 -5.84 -9.89 -1.31
N ALA A 2 -4.73 -10.62 -1.32
CA ALA A 2 -3.49 -10.20 -0.69
C ALA A 2 -2.49 -9.80 -1.79
N PHE A 3 -1.71 -8.76 -1.52
CA PHE A 3 -0.76 -8.15 -2.45
C PHE A 3 0.61 -8.04 -1.78
N VAL A 4 1.64 -8.30 -2.59
CA VAL A 4 3.05 -8.15 -2.28
C VAL A 4 3.77 -7.76 -3.57
N ASP A 5 4.86 -7.01 -3.43
CA ASP A 5 5.73 -6.70 -4.56
C ASP A 5 6.60 -7.91 -4.93
N ASP A 6 7.21 -7.89 -6.11
CA ASP A 6 8.06 -8.97 -6.61
C ASP A 6 9.46 -8.98 -5.96
N ASP A 7 9.85 -7.89 -5.30
CA ASP A 7 11.12 -7.68 -4.63
C ASP A 7 11.03 -7.78 -3.10
N VAL A 8 9.99 -8.45 -2.57
CA VAL A 8 9.89 -8.78 -1.15
C VAL A 8 10.03 -10.27 -0.86
N VAL A 9 10.61 -10.57 0.30
CA VAL A 9 10.65 -11.91 0.88
C VAL A 9 9.62 -11.99 2.00
N ILE A 10 8.71 -12.97 1.90
CA ILE A 10 7.68 -13.24 2.90
C ILE A 10 8.02 -14.49 3.72
N LYS A 11 7.46 -14.57 4.93
CA LYS A 11 7.49 -15.80 5.74
C LYS A 11 6.40 -16.77 5.28
N SER A 12 6.60 -18.05 5.54
CA SER A 12 5.63 -19.11 5.17
C SER A 12 4.25 -18.94 5.82
N ASP A 13 4.19 -18.27 6.97
CA ASP A 13 2.96 -17.97 7.72
C ASP A 13 2.33 -16.61 7.36
N TRP A 14 2.88 -15.88 6.39
CA TRP A 14 2.46 -14.51 6.07
C TRP A 14 1.00 -14.45 5.62
N VAL A 15 0.55 -15.36 4.75
CA VAL A 15 -0.84 -15.38 4.23
C VAL A 15 -1.84 -15.55 5.38
N GLU A 16 -1.56 -16.48 6.29
CA GLU A 16 -2.40 -16.72 7.47
C GLU A 16 -2.49 -15.44 8.33
N LYS A 17 -1.33 -14.83 8.62
CA LYS A 17 -1.26 -13.62 9.44
C LYS A 17 -2.00 -12.44 8.84
N ILE A 18 -1.78 -12.12 7.56
CA ILE A 18 -2.41 -10.96 6.91
C ILE A 18 -3.92 -11.15 6.70
N THR A 19 -4.40 -12.39 6.55
CA THR A 19 -5.82 -12.67 6.34
C THR A 19 -6.62 -12.83 7.64
N SER A 20 -5.98 -13.34 8.70
CA SER A 20 -6.62 -13.57 10.01
C SER A 20 -7.28 -12.31 10.57
N ALA A 21 -6.61 -11.16 10.40
CA ALA A 21 -7.07 -9.86 10.87
C ALA A 21 -8.39 -9.40 10.23
N LEU A 22 -8.73 -9.88 9.03
CA LEU A 22 -9.97 -9.49 8.33
C LEU A 22 -11.16 -10.41 8.65
N SER A 23 -10.92 -11.63 9.13
CA SER A 23 -11.96 -12.67 9.24
C SER A 23 -13.03 -12.36 10.29
N ASN A 24 -12.65 -11.68 11.38
CA ASN A 24 -13.55 -11.30 12.48
C ASN A 24 -13.66 -9.78 12.65
N ALA A 25 -13.24 -9.02 11.64
CA ALA A 25 -13.19 -7.58 11.72
C ALA A 25 -14.57 -6.91 11.59
N HIS A 26 -14.64 -5.66 12.06
CA HIS A 26 -15.77 -4.79 11.77
C HIS A 26 -16.05 -4.72 10.26
N LYS A 27 -17.32 -4.59 9.87
CA LYS A 27 -17.72 -4.63 8.45
C LYS A 27 -17.02 -3.56 7.60
N SER A 28 -16.82 -2.36 8.16
CA SER A 28 -16.12 -1.27 7.46
C SER A 28 -14.59 -1.31 7.53
N LEU A 29 -13.98 -2.28 8.23
CA LEU A 29 -12.57 -2.60 8.05
C LEU A 29 -12.44 -3.48 6.81
N VAL A 30 -11.93 -2.91 5.73
CA VAL A 30 -11.92 -3.57 4.41
C VAL A 30 -10.54 -3.97 3.94
N GLY A 31 -9.48 -3.50 4.61
CA GLY A 31 -8.12 -3.92 4.32
C GLY A 31 -7.20 -3.77 5.51
N VAL A 32 -6.13 -4.55 5.48
CA VAL A 32 -5.05 -4.51 6.47
C VAL A 32 -3.70 -4.46 5.80
N GLY A 33 -2.78 -3.67 6.35
CA GLY A 33 -1.37 -3.62 5.98
C GLY A 33 -0.52 -4.36 6.99
N GLY A 34 0.63 -4.84 6.55
CA GLY A 34 1.64 -5.39 7.44
C GLY A 34 2.81 -4.44 7.70
N VAL A 35 3.89 -4.99 8.23
CA VAL A 35 5.15 -4.28 8.51
C VAL A 35 6.15 -4.54 7.39
N VAL A 36 6.83 -3.48 6.94
CA VAL A 36 7.88 -3.59 5.91
C VAL A 36 9.24 -3.42 6.58
N LYS A 37 10.13 -4.40 6.39
CA LYS A 37 11.51 -4.34 6.86
C LYS A 37 12.46 -4.38 5.68
N ALA A 38 13.67 -3.86 5.87
CA ALA A 38 14.73 -3.99 4.88
C ALA A 38 15.33 -5.40 4.90
N PHE A 39 15.47 -6.03 3.72
CA PHE A 39 16.20 -7.29 3.57
C PHE A 39 17.72 -7.07 3.72
N LYS A 40 18.25 -6.05 3.03
CA LYS A 40 19.64 -5.58 3.15
C LYS A 40 19.69 -4.21 3.82
N LYS A 41 20.74 -3.94 4.60
CA LYS A 41 20.92 -2.66 5.31
C LYS A 41 21.93 -1.77 4.57
N HIS A 42 21.44 -0.80 3.82
CA HIS A 42 22.23 0.28 3.21
C HIS A 42 21.49 1.61 3.40
N ILE A 43 22.14 2.73 3.05
CA ILE A 43 21.61 4.08 3.35
C ILE A 43 20.18 4.28 2.79
N ILE A 44 19.90 3.83 1.57
CA ILE A 44 18.58 3.93 0.94
C ILE A 44 17.54 3.06 1.66
N SER A 45 17.81 1.77 1.93
CA SER A 45 16.84 0.93 2.62
C SER A 45 16.55 1.41 4.04
N GLN A 46 17.57 1.90 4.74
CA GLN A 46 17.43 2.49 6.06
C GLN A 46 16.60 3.79 6.01
N TYR A 47 16.75 4.60 4.97
CA TYR A 47 15.90 5.78 4.75
C TYR A 47 14.42 5.38 4.63
N TYR A 48 14.09 4.38 3.81
CA TYR A 48 12.70 3.91 3.68
C TYR A 48 12.11 3.41 5.03
N VAL A 49 12.88 2.61 5.78
CA VAL A 49 12.43 2.04 7.06
C VAL A 49 12.31 3.09 8.16
N ILE A 50 13.32 3.96 8.34
CA ILE A 50 13.33 4.97 9.41
C ILE A 50 12.21 5.99 9.23
N HIS A 51 11.93 6.37 7.99
CA HIS A 51 10.88 7.34 7.66
C HIS A 51 9.52 6.69 7.43
N ASN A 52 9.40 5.37 7.58
CA ASN A 52 8.16 4.62 7.37
C ASN A 52 7.53 4.91 6.00
N ILE A 53 8.34 5.08 4.95
CA ILE A 53 7.85 5.53 3.64
C ILE A 53 6.85 4.54 3.03
N LEU A 54 7.08 3.24 3.25
CA LEU A 54 6.21 2.14 2.80
C LEU A 54 5.24 1.67 3.88
N GLU A 55 5.06 2.45 4.93
CA GLU A 55 4.05 2.20 5.93
C GLU A 55 3.16 3.43 6.00
N ALA A 56 1.89 3.29 5.62
CA ALA A 56 0.98 4.42 5.64
C ALA A 56 0.89 5.03 7.05
N PRO A 57 1.07 6.36 7.19
CA PRO A 57 0.76 7.06 8.42
C PRO A 57 -0.70 6.81 8.79
N ILE A 58 -0.97 6.53 10.07
CA ILE A 58 -2.31 6.25 10.60
C ILE A 58 -3.30 7.37 10.19
N GLN A 59 -2.84 8.62 10.15
CA GLN A 59 -3.63 9.79 9.78
C GLN A 59 -4.09 9.76 8.31
N LEU A 60 -3.27 9.23 7.41
CA LEU A 60 -3.61 9.13 6.00
C LEU A 60 -4.52 7.93 5.72
N ASN A 61 -4.45 6.88 6.54
CA ASN A 61 -5.23 5.66 6.43
C ASN A 61 -5.30 5.16 4.98
N TYR A 62 -4.16 4.73 4.44
CA TYR A 62 -4.08 4.04 3.15
C TYR A 62 -3.23 2.78 3.33
N LEU A 63 -3.15 1.92 2.33
CA LEU A 63 -2.37 0.68 2.39
C LEU A 63 -1.45 0.58 1.17
N PRO A 64 -0.12 0.61 1.37
CA PRO A 64 0.82 0.32 0.31
C PRO A 64 0.69 -1.12 -0.20
N THR A 65 0.73 -1.32 -1.51
CA THR A 65 0.58 -2.64 -2.17
C THR A 65 1.70 -3.62 -1.86
N VAL A 66 2.87 -3.13 -1.44
CA VAL A 66 4.02 -3.93 -1.01
C VAL A 66 3.70 -4.96 0.08
N ASN A 67 2.71 -4.69 0.95
CA ASN A 67 2.32 -5.61 2.03
C ASN A 67 0.91 -5.31 2.55
N CYS A 68 -0.10 -5.74 1.81
CA CYS A 68 -1.48 -5.55 2.24
C CYS A 68 -2.44 -6.65 1.81
N CYS A 69 -3.62 -6.65 2.40
CA CYS A 69 -4.74 -7.48 2.01
C CYS A 69 -6.04 -6.69 2.09
N PHE A 70 -6.92 -6.86 1.11
CA PHE A 70 -8.26 -6.28 1.07
C PHE A 70 -9.33 -7.35 0.96
N LYS A 71 -10.53 -7.08 1.47
CA LYS A 71 -11.74 -7.85 1.16
C LYS A 71 -12.07 -7.69 -0.33
N LYS A 72 -12.20 -8.81 -1.03
CA LYS A 72 -12.38 -8.83 -2.49
C LYS A 72 -13.62 -8.04 -2.93
N GLU A 73 -14.74 -8.22 -2.24
CA GLU A 73 -16.01 -7.55 -2.54
C GLU A 73 -15.86 -6.02 -2.62
N HIS A 74 -15.20 -5.40 -1.64
CA HIS A 74 -15.02 -3.95 -1.61
C HIS A 74 -14.05 -3.43 -2.66
N LEU A 75 -13.03 -4.21 -3.04
CA LEU A 75 -12.20 -3.86 -4.21
C LEU A 75 -13.04 -3.80 -5.49
N MET A 76 -13.89 -4.80 -5.70
CA MET A 76 -14.74 -4.87 -6.89
C MET A 76 -15.80 -3.76 -6.90
N GLU A 77 -16.33 -3.37 -5.73
CA GLU A 77 -17.31 -2.27 -5.58
C GLU A 77 -16.78 -0.91 -6.06
N VAL A 78 -15.46 -0.68 -5.98
CA VAL A 78 -14.81 0.54 -6.47
C VAL A 78 -14.15 0.37 -7.84
N GLY A 79 -14.29 -0.81 -8.48
CA GLY A 79 -13.72 -1.09 -9.80
C GLY A 79 -12.25 -1.55 -9.81
N GLY A 80 -11.67 -1.86 -8.64
CA GLY A 80 -10.26 -2.29 -8.53
C GLY A 80 -9.26 -1.14 -8.68
N PHE A 81 -8.04 -1.47 -9.10
CA PHE A 81 -6.99 -0.49 -9.41
C PHE A 81 -7.30 0.25 -10.71
N ASP A 82 -6.83 1.49 -10.83
CA ASP A 82 -6.98 2.29 -12.05
C ASP A 82 -5.86 1.96 -13.04
N ASP A 83 -6.20 1.34 -14.17
CA ASP A 83 -5.26 0.94 -15.23
C ASP A 83 -4.56 2.13 -15.92
N ASN A 84 -4.98 3.37 -15.63
CA ASN A 84 -4.26 4.57 -16.08
C ASN A 84 -2.92 4.79 -15.35
N PHE A 85 -2.71 4.14 -14.19
CA PHE A 85 -1.42 4.12 -13.51
C PHE A 85 -0.47 3.13 -14.20
N LEU A 86 0.23 3.61 -15.23
CA LEU A 86 1.15 2.79 -16.05
C LEU A 86 2.50 2.50 -15.38
N PHE A 87 2.65 2.86 -14.10
CA PHE A 87 3.88 2.68 -13.34
C PHE A 87 3.54 2.53 -11.85
N ALA A 88 4.40 1.84 -11.10
CA ALA A 88 4.28 1.75 -9.65
C ALA A 88 4.47 3.12 -8.99
N GLY A 89 3.47 3.56 -8.25
CA GLY A 89 3.46 4.81 -7.50
C GLY A 89 2.05 5.39 -7.36
N ASN A 90 1.48 5.25 -6.16
CA ASN A 90 0.21 5.84 -5.71
C ASN A 90 -1.07 5.29 -6.38
N GLU A 91 -1.01 4.21 -7.16
CA GLU A 91 -2.20 3.48 -7.60
C GLU A 91 -2.98 2.89 -6.41
N ASP A 92 -2.23 2.48 -5.38
CA ASP A 92 -2.73 2.05 -4.09
C ASP A 92 -3.44 3.17 -3.32
N THR A 93 -2.92 4.39 -3.41
CA THR A 93 -3.42 5.60 -2.76
C THR A 93 -4.73 6.02 -3.42
N ASP A 94 -4.80 6.02 -4.75
CA ASP A 94 -6.04 6.25 -5.50
C ASP A 94 -7.14 5.25 -5.09
N LEU A 95 -6.81 3.96 -5.06
CA LEU A 95 -7.71 2.90 -4.62
C LEU A 95 -8.21 3.14 -3.19
N CYS A 96 -7.29 3.42 -2.25
CA CYS A 96 -7.62 3.66 -0.85
C CYS A 96 -8.51 4.90 -0.70
N LEU A 97 -8.27 5.97 -1.46
CA LEU A 97 -9.10 7.17 -1.46
C LEU A 97 -10.53 6.88 -1.92
N ARG A 98 -10.71 6.07 -2.98
CA ARG A 98 -12.04 5.66 -3.46
C ARG A 98 -12.78 4.79 -2.45
N LEU A 99 -12.09 3.86 -1.79
CA LEU A 99 -12.65 3.04 -0.70
C LEU A 99 -13.05 3.90 0.50
N LYS A 100 -12.23 4.88 0.90
CA LYS A 100 -12.54 5.81 1.99
C LYS A 100 -13.76 6.67 1.71
N LYS A 101 -13.98 7.10 0.45
CA LYS A 101 -15.20 7.81 0.05
C LYS A 101 -16.48 7.00 0.30
N ARG A 102 -16.38 5.68 0.41
CA ARG A 102 -17.49 4.77 0.77
C ARG A 102 -17.64 4.55 2.29
N GLY A 103 -16.84 5.23 3.11
CA GLY A 103 -16.86 5.07 4.57
C GLY A 103 -16.07 3.86 5.08
N PHE A 104 -15.23 3.27 4.23
CA PHE A 104 -14.34 2.18 4.63
C PHE A 104 -13.05 2.72 5.24
N PHE A 105 -12.43 1.88 6.07
CA PHE A 105 -11.13 2.17 6.67
C PHE A 105 -10.21 0.94 6.62
N PHE A 106 -8.95 1.20 6.93
CA PHE A 106 -7.89 0.21 6.95
C PHE A 106 -7.19 0.16 8.31
N ASP A 107 -6.50 -0.94 8.59
CA ASP A 107 -5.70 -1.09 9.79
C ASP A 107 -4.31 -1.64 9.48
N LYS A 108 -3.39 -1.59 10.44
CA LYS A 108 -2.05 -2.14 10.33
C LYS A 108 -1.84 -3.21 11.39
N ILE A 109 -1.35 -4.38 10.99
CA ILE A 109 -1.00 -5.46 11.90
C ILE A 109 0.52 -5.64 11.99
N GLN A 110 1.00 -6.06 13.16
CA GLN A 110 2.44 -6.18 13.43
C GLN A 110 3.03 -7.53 12.99
N ASP A 111 2.19 -8.56 12.87
CA ASP A 111 2.66 -9.93 12.69
C ASP A 111 2.94 -10.30 11.24
N ALA A 112 2.28 -9.65 10.28
CA ALA A 112 2.51 -9.84 8.84
C ALA A 112 3.70 -8.99 8.36
N ILE A 113 4.90 -9.55 8.48
CA ILE A 113 6.15 -8.89 8.11
C ILE A 113 6.61 -9.35 6.73
N VAL A 114 7.02 -8.39 5.89
CA VAL A 114 7.78 -8.65 4.67
C VAL A 114 9.16 -8.01 4.74
N TYR A 115 10.12 -8.56 3.99
CA TYR A 115 11.47 -8.03 3.87
C TYR A 115 11.72 -7.57 2.44
N HIS A 116 11.76 -6.26 2.22
CA HIS A 116 11.93 -5.65 0.91
C HIS A 116 13.41 -5.54 0.55
N ASP A 117 13.78 -6.02 -0.65
CA ASP A 117 15.13 -5.93 -1.20
C ASP A 117 15.30 -4.66 -2.04
N PHE A 118 15.34 -3.51 -1.35
CA PHE A 118 15.50 -2.21 -1.99
C PHE A 118 16.75 -2.13 -2.90
N SER A 119 16.62 -1.46 -4.05
CA SER A 119 17.79 -1.10 -4.85
C SER A 119 18.72 -0.15 -4.06
N PRO A 120 20.04 -0.42 -4.02
CA PRO A 120 21.02 0.48 -3.44
C PRO A 120 21.43 1.62 -4.41
N ASN A 121 20.88 1.66 -5.62
CA ASN A 121 21.24 2.65 -6.64
C ASN A 121 20.52 3.99 -6.39
N PHE A 122 21.29 5.06 -6.31
CA PHE A 122 20.77 6.41 -6.07
C PHE A 122 19.90 6.94 -7.24
N ILE A 123 20.20 6.56 -8.48
CA ILE A 123 19.40 6.94 -9.64
C ILE A 123 18.02 6.29 -9.56
N ASP A 124 17.96 4.98 -9.24
CA ASP A 124 16.69 4.27 -9.06
C ASP A 124 15.86 4.91 -7.94
N PHE A 125 16.50 5.28 -6.83
CA PHE A 125 15.89 6.01 -5.74
C PHE A 125 15.25 7.34 -6.22
N CYS A 126 16.00 8.17 -6.95
CA CYS A 126 15.47 9.42 -7.50
C CYS A 126 14.31 9.17 -8.48
N GLN A 127 14.40 8.14 -9.33
CA GLN A 127 13.33 7.78 -10.25
C GLN A 127 12.06 7.34 -9.51
N THR A 128 12.19 6.57 -8.42
CA THR A 128 11.06 6.18 -7.56
C THR A 128 10.36 7.41 -6.99
N TRP A 129 11.11 8.38 -6.46
CA TRP A 129 10.52 9.61 -5.93
C TRP A 129 9.84 10.47 -7.00
N LEU A 130 10.39 10.52 -8.22
CA LEU A 130 9.72 11.17 -9.35
C LEU A 130 8.41 10.46 -9.74
N ARG A 131 8.39 9.12 -9.74
CA ARG A 131 7.16 8.34 -9.96
C ARG A 131 6.13 8.62 -8.86
N TYR A 132 6.56 8.64 -7.60
CA TYR A 132 5.67 8.98 -6.48
C TYR A 132 5.05 10.36 -6.65
N GLY A 133 5.84 11.39 -6.99
CA GLY A 133 5.29 12.73 -7.24
C GLY A 133 4.25 12.77 -8.37
N LYS A 134 4.51 12.09 -9.49
CA LYS A 134 3.55 11.97 -10.60
C LYS A 134 2.29 11.22 -10.19
N GLY A 135 2.45 10.09 -9.51
CA GLY A 135 1.35 9.28 -9.01
C GLY A 135 0.46 10.01 -8.02
N THR A 136 1.05 10.75 -7.08
CA THR A 136 0.30 11.58 -6.13
C THR A 136 -0.53 12.63 -6.87
N HIS A 137 0.04 13.29 -7.89
CA HIS A 137 -0.72 14.23 -8.71
C HIS A 137 -1.92 13.55 -9.39
N MET A 138 -1.73 12.37 -9.98
CA MET A 138 -2.80 11.59 -10.62
C MET A 138 -3.90 11.20 -9.61
N ALA A 139 -3.53 10.64 -8.45
CA ALA A 139 -4.48 10.24 -7.42
C ALA A 139 -5.30 11.42 -6.89
N ILE A 140 -4.67 12.58 -6.67
CA ILE A 140 -5.37 13.80 -6.24
C ILE A 140 -6.30 14.34 -7.35
N HIS A 141 -5.84 14.30 -8.61
CA HIS A 141 -6.66 14.72 -9.74
C HIS A 141 -7.92 13.84 -9.89
N ASN A 142 -7.76 12.51 -9.84
CA ASN A 142 -8.87 11.55 -9.83
C ASN A 142 -9.83 11.81 -8.66
N LEU A 143 -9.29 11.99 -7.45
CA LEU A 143 -10.08 12.28 -6.26
C LEU A 143 -10.96 13.52 -6.45
N ARG A 144 -10.43 14.59 -7.05
CA ARG A 144 -11.17 15.83 -7.30
C ARG A 144 -12.23 15.66 -8.38
N ARG A 145 -11.91 14.98 -9.47
CA ARG A 145 -12.86 14.68 -10.55
C ARG A 145 -14.08 13.90 -10.03
N ASP A 146 -13.85 13.00 -9.09
CA ASP A 146 -14.88 12.09 -8.58
C ASP A 146 -15.58 12.65 -7.32
N SER A 147 -15.40 13.92 -6.98
CA SER A 147 -16.13 14.58 -5.89
C SER A 147 -17.27 15.39 -6.48
N PRO A 148 -18.53 15.20 -6.04
CA PRO A 148 -19.62 16.07 -6.46
C PRO A 148 -19.37 17.50 -5.95
N ASP A 149 -19.61 18.49 -6.81
CA ASP A 149 -19.61 19.93 -6.46
C ASP A 149 -20.63 20.26 -5.35
#